data_AF-A0A5N3P5L5-F1
#
_entry.id   AF-A0A5N3P5L5-F1
#
_cell.length_a   1.000
_cell.length_b   1.000
_cell.length_c   1.000
_cell.angle_alpha   90.00
_cell.angle_beta   90.00
_cell.angle_gamma   90.00
#
_symmetry.space_group_name_H-M   'P 1'
#
loop_
_entity.id
_entity.type
_entity.pdbx_description
1 polymer ?
#
loop_
_entity_poly.entity_id
_entity_poly.type
_entity_poly.pdbx_seq_one_letter_code
_entity_poly.pdbx_strand_id
1 'polypeptide(L)'
;MGTPRLLPRTDVKNSTNPDFAKGVHFNELEDGGILAGHVGGEKVLLVRHGEEVFAIGASCTHYGAPLKDGLLVGVTIRCPWHHASFCLRTGEAIRAPALAPLTCWRINRRGNVLYVTEKIENAARGRAQPSSIALRSVVIVGGGAAGNAAAEMLRRKGYVGRLTMLSADDSAPCDRPNLSKGFLAGTASDASNALRSLEFYKEREIDLKLNARVAAIDPTANEVRLVDGTSFYYDALLLATGADPVRLEVPGSNLPHVHYLRTLTDGRALVAKALVARQAVVIGASFIGLEVTASLRARGIAVHIVAPDAIPMEKVLGPDIGTFVRSLHEDHGVTFHLETTVRTIDGEGVTLESGERLDADLIVVGIGVRPAITLAEQAGLRIDRGVLVDEYLQTSAPGIFAAGDIARWPDRLSNENIRVEHWVVAERQGQTAARNILGMREPFDCVPFFWTEQYDFSLGYIGHAEKWETAVIKGQIAERDCAITFRRGGVDCAVAVVHRDLEGLRAEVLFEEMMGISHPVAEPRERTSADPC
;
A
#
# COMPACT_ATOMS: atom_id res chain seq x y z
N MET A 1 -2.44 15.05 -6.68
CA MET A 1 -1.25 15.27 -7.52
C MET A 1 -0.82 13.88 -7.98
N GLY A 2 -1.18 13.48 -9.20
CA GLY A 2 -0.90 12.14 -9.71
C GLY A 2 0.44 12.13 -10.42
N THR A 3 1.29 11.15 -10.09
CA THR A 3 2.37 10.70 -10.97
C THR A 3 1.75 10.39 -12.34
N PRO A 4 2.19 11.03 -13.44
CA PRO A 4 1.70 10.66 -14.74
C PRO A 4 2.32 9.29 -15.07
N ARG A 5 1.51 8.23 -15.04
CA ARG A 5 1.79 7.10 -15.92
C ARG A 5 1.88 7.69 -17.33
N LEU A 6 3.04 7.52 -17.95
CA LEU A 6 3.26 7.96 -19.32
C LEU A 6 2.23 7.26 -20.22
N LEU A 7 1.28 8.09 -20.65
CA LEU A 7 0.29 7.93 -21.71
C LEU A 7 -0.88 6.95 -21.44
N PRO A 8 -2.12 7.45 -21.26
CA PRO A 8 -3.27 6.70 -21.70
C PRO A 8 -3.14 6.47 -23.22
N ARG A 9 -3.48 5.26 -23.69
CA ARG A 9 -3.83 5.05 -25.10
C ARG A 9 -4.78 6.17 -25.49
N THR A 10 -4.46 6.86 -26.59
CA THR A 10 -5.26 7.95 -27.13
C THR A 10 -6.70 7.51 -27.32
N ASP A 11 -7.59 7.92 -26.41
CA ASP A 11 -9.03 7.87 -26.62
C ASP A 11 -9.36 8.87 -27.74
N VAL A 12 -9.36 8.37 -28.97
CA VAL A 12 -10.05 9.03 -30.07
C VAL A 12 -11.55 8.80 -29.84
N LYS A 13 -12.17 9.72 -29.09
CA LYS A 13 -13.53 10.25 -29.34
C LYS A 13 -13.85 11.35 -28.34
N ASN A 14 -13.99 12.58 -28.85
CA ASN A 14 -14.74 13.64 -28.20
C ASN A 14 -16.19 13.15 -27.99
N SER A 15 -16.50 12.62 -26.81
CA SER A 15 -17.85 12.74 -26.24
C SER A 15 -17.75 13.65 -25.04
N THR A 16 -18.50 14.75 -25.06
CA THR A 16 -18.71 15.54 -23.84
C THR A 16 -19.40 14.63 -22.84
N ASN A 17 -18.69 14.22 -21.79
CA ASN A 17 -19.27 13.45 -20.69
C ASN A 17 -20.59 14.10 -20.23
N PRO A 18 -21.65 13.31 -19.96
CA PRO A 18 -22.97 13.84 -19.62
C PRO A 18 -22.93 14.75 -18.38
N ASP A 19 -23.70 15.83 -18.44
CA ASP A 19 -23.99 16.70 -17.30
C ASP A 19 -25.15 16.10 -16.50
N PHE A 20 -24.85 15.47 -15.37
CA PHE A 20 -25.85 14.78 -14.57
C PHE A 20 -26.85 15.73 -13.89
N ALA A 21 -26.56 17.04 -13.85
CA ALA A 21 -27.53 18.04 -13.41
C ALA A 21 -28.67 18.24 -14.41
N LYS A 22 -28.46 17.88 -15.69
CA LYS A 22 -29.47 18.00 -16.76
C LYS A 22 -30.36 16.77 -16.92
N GLY A 23 -30.08 15.70 -16.18
CA GLY A 23 -30.84 14.47 -16.22
C GLY A 23 -30.19 13.40 -17.08
N VAL A 24 -30.24 12.15 -16.61
CA VAL A 24 -29.86 10.94 -17.35
C VAL A 24 -31.01 9.94 -17.26
N HIS A 25 -31.37 9.29 -18.37
CA HIS A 25 -32.41 8.27 -18.31
C HIS A 25 -31.91 7.04 -17.52
N PHE A 26 -32.72 6.55 -16.59
CA PHE A 26 -32.39 5.38 -15.77
C PHE A 26 -32.06 4.14 -16.61
N ASN A 27 -32.69 3.99 -17.78
CA ASN A 27 -32.44 2.89 -18.70
C ASN A 27 -31.14 3.02 -19.50
N GLU A 28 -30.49 4.19 -19.51
CA GLU A 28 -29.14 4.35 -20.08
C GLU A 28 -28.06 3.77 -19.16
N LEU A 29 -28.41 3.49 -17.89
CA LEU A 29 -27.54 2.86 -16.92
C LEU A 29 -27.98 1.41 -16.72
N GLU A 30 -27.28 0.48 -17.36
CA GLU A 30 -27.48 -0.95 -17.17
C GLU A 30 -27.24 -1.35 -15.70
N ASP A 31 -27.83 -2.45 -15.26
CA ASP A 31 -27.53 -2.97 -13.91
C ASP A 31 -26.06 -3.39 -13.81
N GLY A 32 -25.39 -2.99 -12.72
CA GLY A 32 -23.93 -3.06 -12.59
C GLY A 32 -23.17 -2.06 -13.47
N GLY A 33 -23.87 -1.17 -14.16
CA GLY A 33 -23.28 -0.15 -15.02
C GLY A 33 -22.61 0.97 -14.22
N ILE A 34 -21.49 1.46 -14.76
CA ILE A 34 -20.78 2.65 -14.28
C ILE A 34 -20.77 3.68 -15.41
N LEU A 35 -21.39 4.84 -15.18
CA LEU A 35 -21.41 5.95 -16.13
C LEU A 35 -20.62 7.14 -15.59
N ALA A 36 -19.61 7.56 -16.35
CA ALA A 36 -18.82 8.75 -16.05
C ALA A 36 -19.50 10.02 -16.59
N GLY A 37 -19.57 11.05 -15.76
CA GLY A 37 -20.19 12.33 -16.08
C GLY A 37 -19.62 13.46 -15.23
N HIS A 38 -20.35 14.56 -15.16
CA HIS A 38 -20.01 15.66 -14.29
C HIS A 38 -21.23 16.36 -13.70
N VAL A 39 -21.00 17.10 -12.61
CA VAL A 39 -21.96 18.04 -12.02
C VAL A 39 -21.20 19.31 -11.67
N GLY A 40 -21.61 20.46 -12.22
CA GLY A 40 -20.91 21.74 -11.98
C GLY A 40 -19.41 21.72 -12.34
N GLY A 41 -19.02 20.90 -13.32
CA GLY A 41 -17.63 20.71 -13.75
C GLY A 41 -16.82 19.69 -12.92
N GLU A 42 -17.37 19.18 -11.81
CA GLU A 42 -16.73 18.13 -11.01
C GLU A 42 -17.03 16.75 -11.59
N LYS A 43 -16.03 15.86 -11.63
CA LYS A 43 -16.19 14.50 -12.17
C LYS A 43 -16.97 13.60 -11.22
N VAL A 44 -18.06 13.02 -11.71
CA VAL A 44 -18.99 12.16 -10.95
C VAL A 44 -19.18 10.83 -11.67
N LEU A 45 -19.40 9.76 -10.92
CA LEU A 45 -19.87 8.47 -11.43
C LEU A 45 -21.29 8.22 -10.96
N LEU A 46 -22.15 7.84 -11.90
CA LEU A 46 -23.41 7.16 -11.61
C LEU A 46 -23.15 5.65 -11.65
N VAL A 47 -23.53 4.97 -10.58
CA VAL A 47 -23.37 3.51 -10.45
C VAL A 47 -24.72 2.90 -10.13
N ARG A 48 -25.17 1.91 -10.90
CA ARG A 48 -26.42 1.18 -10.63
C ARG A 48 -26.14 -0.18 -10.03
N HIS A 49 -26.94 -0.54 -9.03
CA HIS A 49 -27.00 -1.87 -8.44
C HIS A 49 -28.45 -2.22 -8.12
N GLY A 50 -29.04 -3.10 -8.92
CA GLY A 50 -30.47 -3.38 -8.94
C GLY A 50 -31.29 -2.13 -9.28
N GLU A 51 -32.19 -1.76 -8.37
CA GLU A 51 -33.04 -0.57 -8.47
C GLU A 51 -32.39 0.69 -7.86
N GLU A 52 -31.28 0.53 -7.13
CA GLU A 52 -30.58 1.66 -6.54
C GLU A 52 -29.57 2.27 -7.51
N VAL A 53 -29.44 3.59 -7.45
CA VAL A 53 -28.39 4.34 -8.15
C VAL A 53 -27.63 5.17 -7.13
N PHE A 54 -26.32 5.19 -7.27
CA PHE A 54 -25.39 5.94 -6.44
C PHE A 54 -24.67 6.97 -7.28
N ALA A 55 -24.37 8.13 -6.69
CA ALA A 55 -23.62 9.21 -7.32
C ALA A 55 -22.41 9.54 -6.44
N ILE A 56 -21.22 9.20 -6.91
CA ILE A 56 -19.96 9.32 -6.15
C ILE A 56 -18.90 10.06 -6.95
N GLY A 57 -17.87 10.58 -6.28
CA GLY A 57 -16.70 11.15 -6.95
C GLY A 57 -16.02 10.14 -7.88
N ALA A 58 -15.57 10.60 -9.05
CA ALA A 58 -15.07 9.70 -10.10
C ALA A 58 -13.61 9.26 -9.97
N SER A 59 -12.87 9.83 -9.02
CA SER A 59 -11.44 9.59 -8.85
C SER A 59 -11.14 9.03 -7.47
N CYS A 60 -10.32 7.99 -7.41
CA CYS A 60 -9.83 7.41 -6.17
C CYS A 60 -9.09 8.48 -5.35
N THR A 61 -9.39 8.58 -4.05
CA THR A 61 -8.76 9.56 -3.15
C THR A 61 -7.31 9.26 -2.76
N HIS A 62 -6.78 8.10 -3.16
CA HIS A 62 -5.37 7.78 -3.02
C HIS A 62 -4.55 8.53 -4.10
N TYR A 63 -4.42 7.98 -5.31
CA TYR A 63 -3.64 8.56 -6.40
C TYR A 63 -4.47 9.10 -7.58
N GLY A 64 -5.78 9.25 -7.42
CA GLY A 64 -6.64 9.83 -8.45
C GLY A 64 -7.06 8.87 -9.57
N ALA A 65 -6.83 7.57 -9.39
CA ALA A 65 -7.21 6.54 -10.37
C ALA A 65 -8.68 6.71 -10.83
N PRO A 66 -8.98 6.57 -12.13
CA PRO A 66 -10.33 6.65 -12.65
C PRO A 66 -11.16 5.47 -12.14
N LEU A 67 -12.12 5.72 -11.26
CA LEU A 67 -12.93 4.65 -10.69
C LEU A 67 -13.88 4.00 -11.71
N LYS A 68 -14.15 4.66 -12.85
CA LYS A 68 -14.89 4.06 -13.96
C LYS A 68 -14.26 2.78 -14.51
N ASP A 69 -12.95 2.63 -14.36
CA ASP A 69 -12.19 1.47 -14.83
C ASP A 69 -12.01 0.42 -13.71
N GLY A 70 -12.62 0.66 -12.54
CA GLY A 70 -12.60 -0.21 -11.38
C GLY A 70 -13.59 -1.38 -11.47
N LEU A 71 -13.74 -2.09 -10.35
CA LEU A 71 -14.66 -3.23 -10.24
C LEU A 71 -15.74 -2.95 -9.19
N LEU A 72 -17.01 -3.14 -9.56
CA LEU A 72 -18.11 -3.19 -8.60
C LEU A 72 -18.14 -4.54 -7.89
N VAL A 73 -18.25 -4.51 -6.57
CA VAL A 73 -18.37 -5.70 -5.73
C VAL A 73 -19.46 -5.42 -4.70
N GLY A 74 -20.67 -5.94 -4.94
CA GLY A 74 -21.86 -5.58 -4.17
C GLY A 74 -22.11 -4.07 -4.20
N VAL A 75 -22.25 -3.44 -3.03
CA VAL A 75 -22.40 -1.98 -2.89
C VAL A 75 -21.06 -1.23 -2.71
N THR A 76 -19.97 -1.79 -3.21
CA THR A 76 -18.64 -1.19 -3.17
C THR A 76 -18.02 -1.07 -4.54
N ILE A 77 -17.05 -0.16 -4.68
CA ILE A 77 -16.22 -0.01 -5.88
C ILE A 77 -14.74 -0.09 -5.51
N ARG A 78 -14.00 -0.95 -6.23
CA ARG A 78 -12.55 -1.11 -6.07
C ARG A 78 -11.79 -0.31 -7.11
N CYS A 79 -10.80 0.43 -6.64
CA CYS A 79 -9.86 1.21 -7.45
C CYS A 79 -9.02 0.27 -8.34
N PRO A 80 -8.89 0.56 -9.65
CA PRO A 80 -8.14 -0.29 -10.57
C PRO A 80 -6.64 -0.34 -10.27
N TRP A 81 -6.04 0.75 -9.78
CA TRP A 81 -4.58 0.81 -9.65
C TRP A 81 -4.06 0.11 -8.39
N HIS A 82 -4.68 0.40 -7.24
CA HIS A 82 -4.12 0.00 -5.94
C HIS A 82 -5.15 -0.66 -5.02
N HIS A 83 -6.27 -1.12 -5.56
CA HIS A 83 -7.25 -1.94 -4.84
C HIS A 83 -7.89 -1.27 -3.59
N ALA A 84 -7.80 0.04 -3.47
CA ALA A 84 -8.60 0.79 -2.49
C ALA A 84 -10.09 0.55 -2.74
N SER A 85 -10.90 0.42 -1.70
CA SER A 85 -12.34 0.14 -1.84
C SER A 85 -13.19 1.19 -1.16
N PHE A 86 -14.31 1.55 -1.78
CA PHE A 86 -15.23 2.58 -1.29
C PHE A 86 -16.68 2.08 -1.23
N CYS A 87 -17.41 2.47 -0.20
CA CYS A 87 -18.86 2.28 -0.12
C CYS A 87 -19.55 3.22 -1.12
N LEU A 88 -20.38 2.67 -2.02
CA LEU A 88 -21.15 3.48 -2.98
C LEU A 88 -22.19 4.38 -2.28
N ARG A 89 -22.70 3.96 -1.12
CA ARG A 89 -23.75 4.66 -0.39
C ARG A 89 -23.24 5.85 0.41
N THR A 90 -22.12 5.66 1.11
CA THR A 90 -21.59 6.66 2.07
C THR A 90 -20.31 7.33 1.59
N GLY A 91 -19.70 6.83 0.52
CA GLY A 91 -18.38 7.27 0.05
C GLY A 91 -17.23 6.81 0.95
N GLU A 92 -17.53 6.15 2.07
CA GLU A 92 -16.55 5.64 3.03
C GLU A 92 -15.44 4.84 2.32
N ALA A 93 -14.19 5.23 2.54
CA ALA A 93 -13.05 4.39 2.18
C ALA A 93 -13.01 3.20 3.15
N ILE A 94 -13.40 2.03 2.65
CA ILE A 94 -13.53 0.78 3.42
C ILE A 94 -12.18 0.08 3.52
N ARG A 95 -11.41 0.07 2.43
CA ARG A 95 -10.08 -0.56 2.39
C ARG A 95 -9.02 0.44 1.90
N ALA A 96 -7.93 0.51 2.64
CA ALA A 96 -6.71 1.19 2.23
C ALA A 96 -6.19 0.63 0.87
N PRO A 97 -5.42 1.41 0.08
CA PRO A 97 -4.68 2.62 0.48
C PRO A 97 -5.44 3.95 0.45
N ALA A 98 -6.72 3.96 0.10
CA ALA A 98 -7.51 5.17 0.29
C ALA A 98 -7.81 5.39 1.78
N LEU A 99 -7.42 6.56 2.28
CA LEU A 99 -7.69 6.96 3.66
C LEU A 99 -8.83 7.98 3.76
N ALA A 100 -9.07 8.77 2.71
CA ALA A 100 -10.14 9.75 2.62
C ALA A 100 -11.38 9.18 1.88
N PRO A 101 -12.61 9.52 2.29
CA PRO A 101 -13.83 9.08 1.60
C PRO A 101 -14.02 9.78 0.26
N LEU A 102 -14.79 9.18 -0.64
CA LEU A 102 -15.33 9.83 -1.83
C LEU A 102 -16.42 10.83 -1.44
N THR A 103 -16.61 11.84 -2.27
CA THR A 103 -17.79 12.71 -2.19
C THR A 103 -19.01 11.95 -2.69
N CYS A 104 -20.11 11.98 -1.95
CA CYS A 104 -21.42 11.50 -2.43
C CYS A 104 -22.31 12.67 -2.87
N TRP A 105 -23.23 12.39 -3.78
CA TRP A 105 -24.16 13.36 -4.34
C TRP A 105 -25.61 12.90 -4.21
N ARG A 106 -26.52 13.85 -4.03
CA ARG A 106 -27.95 13.56 -3.99
C ARG A 106 -28.45 13.25 -5.39
N ILE A 107 -29.29 12.21 -5.50
CA ILE A 107 -29.99 11.85 -6.72
C ILE A 107 -31.49 12.08 -6.51
N ASN A 108 -32.09 12.83 -7.42
CA ASN A 108 -33.54 13.01 -7.50
C ASN A 108 -34.06 12.30 -8.75
N ARG A 109 -34.96 11.33 -8.60
CA ARG A 109 -35.61 10.64 -9.71
C ARG A 109 -36.95 11.31 -10.03
N ARG A 110 -37.15 11.69 -11.29
CA ARG A 110 -38.45 12.19 -11.82
C ARG A 110 -38.86 11.30 -12.99
N GLY A 111 -39.84 10.41 -12.75
CA GLY A 111 -40.17 9.36 -13.71
C GLY A 111 -38.96 8.48 -14.02
N ASN A 112 -38.55 8.42 -15.29
CA ASN A 112 -37.40 7.63 -15.73
C ASN A 112 -36.10 8.43 -15.84
N VAL A 113 -36.04 9.66 -15.32
CA VAL A 113 -34.86 10.53 -15.41
C VAL A 113 -34.26 10.78 -14.03
N LEU A 114 -32.95 10.59 -13.92
CA LEU A 114 -32.14 10.78 -12.73
C LEU A 114 -31.42 12.12 -12.82
N TYR A 115 -31.55 12.96 -11.80
CA TYR A 115 -30.86 14.25 -11.69
C TYR A 115 -29.91 14.21 -10.49
N VAL A 116 -28.62 14.49 -10.71
CA VAL A 116 -27.64 14.62 -9.63
C VAL A 116 -27.52 16.09 -9.25
N THR A 117 -27.72 16.41 -7.98
CA THR A 117 -27.84 17.79 -7.51
C THR A 117 -26.72 18.19 -6.55
N GLU A 118 -27.00 18.43 -5.29
CA GLU A 118 -26.02 18.86 -4.29
C GLU A 118 -25.18 17.70 -3.74
N LYS A 119 -23.98 18.04 -3.25
CA LYS A 119 -23.16 17.12 -2.47
C LYS A 119 -23.89 16.76 -1.18
N ILE A 120 -23.84 15.49 -0.82
CA ILE A 120 -24.28 15.03 0.50
C ILE A 120 -23.09 15.25 1.43
N GLU A 121 -23.28 16.02 2.51
CA GLU A 121 -22.30 16.04 3.58
C GLU A 121 -22.12 14.61 4.07
N ASN A 122 -20.94 14.04 3.83
CA ASN A 122 -20.68 12.64 4.13
C ASN A 122 -21.02 12.35 5.58
N ALA A 123 -22.06 11.54 5.78
CA ALA A 123 -22.37 10.87 7.03
C ALA A 123 -21.30 9.82 7.39
N ALA A 124 -20.09 9.88 6.82
CA ALA A 124 -18.89 9.18 7.30
C ALA A 124 -18.48 9.63 8.72
N ARG A 125 -19.18 10.63 9.29
CA ARG A 125 -19.43 10.73 10.74
C ARG A 125 -20.50 9.72 11.19
N GLY A 126 -20.46 8.49 10.67
CA GLY A 126 -21.42 7.46 11.06
C GLY A 126 -21.30 7.37 12.56
N ARG A 127 -22.39 7.65 13.29
CA ARG A 127 -22.41 7.76 14.76
C ARG A 127 -21.46 6.69 15.29
N ALA A 128 -20.27 7.11 15.75
CA ALA A 128 -19.35 6.20 16.37
C ALA A 128 -20.17 5.50 17.43
N GLN A 129 -20.43 4.20 17.28
CA GLN A 129 -20.96 3.47 18.41
C GLN A 129 -19.85 3.60 19.46
N PRO A 130 -20.13 4.25 20.61
CA PRO A 130 -19.13 4.38 21.64
C PRO A 130 -18.56 2.99 21.90
N SER A 131 -17.25 2.83 21.80
CA SER A 131 -16.62 1.59 22.21
C SER A 131 -17.11 1.29 23.64
N SER A 132 -17.55 0.05 23.87
CA SER A 132 -17.89 -0.41 25.23
C SER A 132 -16.67 -0.44 26.15
N ILE A 133 -15.46 -0.28 25.59
CA ILE A 133 -14.19 -0.26 26.29
C ILE A 133 -13.76 1.19 26.51
N ALA A 134 -13.72 1.63 27.78
CA ALA A 134 -13.26 2.95 28.16
C ALA A 134 -11.72 3.02 28.21
N LEU A 135 -11.06 2.93 27.05
CA LEU A 135 -9.62 3.16 26.93
C LEU A 135 -9.30 4.65 27.12
N ARG A 136 -8.40 4.97 28.05
CA ARG A 136 -7.93 6.34 28.31
C ARG A 136 -6.70 6.70 27.48
N SER A 137 -5.86 5.73 27.15
CA SER A 137 -4.58 5.94 26.44
C SER A 137 -4.27 4.82 25.45
N VAL A 138 -4.01 5.17 24.19
CA VAL A 138 -3.47 4.28 23.16
C VAL A 138 -2.10 4.79 22.72
N VAL A 139 -1.10 3.91 22.71
CA VAL A 139 0.25 4.21 22.20
C VAL A 139 0.50 3.39 20.94
N ILE A 140 1.01 4.04 19.89
CA ILE A 140 1.44 3.42 18.64
C ILE A 140 2.96 3.59 18.52
N VAL A 141 3.69 2.48 18.38
CA VAL A 141 5.14 2.49 18.17
C VAL A 141 5.43 2.26 16.69
N GLY A 142 5.80 3.32 15.99
CA GLY A 142 6.12 3.32 14.56
C GLY A 142 5.27 4.30 13.76
N GLY A 143 5.93 5.26 13.08
CA GLY A 143 5.31 6.25 12.18
C GLY A 143 5.21 5.80 10.72
N GLY A 144 5.10 4.50 10.46
CA GLY A 144 4.94 3.95 9.10
C GLY A 144 3.48 3.89 8.63
N ALA A 145 3.25 3.24 7.48
CA ALA A 145 1.91 3.00 6.91
C ALA A 145 0.91 2.45 7.93
N ALA A 146 1.27 1.37 8.63
CA ALA A 146 0.40 0.73 9.62
C ALA A 146 0.05 1.66 10.78
N GLY A 147 1.05 2.32 11.37
CA GLY A 147 0.83 3.23 12.50
C GLY A 147 -0.02 4.45 12.13
N ASN A 148 0.26 5.06 10.97
CA ASN A 148 -0.53 6.19 10.47
C ASN A 148 -1.99 5.79 10.18
N ALA A 149 -2.20 4.66 9.49
CA ALA A 149 -3.53 4.17 9.17
C ALA A 149 -4.33 3.78 10.42
N ALA A 150 -3.66 3.23 11.45
CA ALA A 150 -4.26 2.94 12.75
C ALA A 150 -4.67 4.22 13.48
N ALA A 151 -3.78 5.21 13.56
CA ALA A 151 -4.06 6.49 14.24
C ALA A 151 -5.26 7.21 13.61
N GLU A 152 -5.31 7.28 12.28
CA GLU A 152 -6.44 7.87 11.55
C GLU A 152 -7.73 7.07 11.77
N MET A 153 -7.66 5.73 11.76
CA MET A 153 -8.82 4.87 11.97
C MET A 153 -9.38 4.97 13.40
N LEU A 154 -8.53 5.05 14.42
CA LEU A 154 -8.94 5.27 15.81
C LEU A 154 -9.78 6.55 15.93
N ARG A 155 -9.28 7.67 15.39
CA ARG A 155 -10.01 8.94 15.37
C ARG A 155 -11.27 8.87 14.54
N ARG A 156 -11.22 8.21 13.39
CA ARG A 156 -12.39 8.00 12.51
C ARG A 156 -13.49 7.17 13.19
N LYS A 157 -13.14 6.21 14.04
CA LYS A 157 -14.08 5.41 14.85
C LYS A 157 -14.47 6.09 16.17
N GLY A 158 -14.13 7.36 16.36
CA GLY A 158 -14.57 8.16 17.50
C GLY A 158 -13.80 7.90 18.80
N TYR A 159 -12.59 7.34 18.74
CA TYR A 159 -11.72 7.28 19.90
C TYR A 159 -11.35 8.69 20.35
N VAL A 160 -11.76 9.08 21.56
CA VAL A 160 -11.52 10.41 22.16
C VAL A 160 -10.42 10.42 23.22
N GLY A 161 -9.87 9.25 23.57
CA GLY A 161 -8.78 9.16 24.53
C GLY A 161 -7.44 9.66 23.97
N ARG A 162 -6.42 9.69 24.84
CA ARG A 162 -5.06 10.10 24.44
C ARG A 162 -4.51 9.12 23.40
N LEU A 163 -4.00 9.65 22.31
CA LEU A 163 -3.41 8.87 21.22
C LEU A 163 -2.01 9.40 20.93
N THR A 164 -0.98 8.63 21.29
CA THR A 164 0.41 9.00 21.07
C THR A 164 1.02 8.08 20.02
N MET A 165 1.65 8.65 19.00
CA MET A 165 2.38 7.93 17.96
C MET A 165 3.86 8.25 18.07
N LEU A 166 4.66 7.26 18.43
CA LEU A 166 6.10 7.36 18.65
C LEU A 166 6.83 6.92 17.38
N SER A 167 7.52 7.84 16.71
CA SER A 167 8.30 7.56 15.51
C SER A 167 9.77 7.79 15.76
N ALA A 168 10.62 6.81 15.39
CA ALA A 168 12.06 7.00 15.37
C ALA A 168 12.53 7.90 14.21
N ASP A 169 11.68 8.09 13.19
CA ASP A 169 11.96 8.96 12.04
C ASP A 169 11.89 10.44 12.48
N ASP A 170 12.67 11.29 11.79
CA ASP A 170 12.71 12.76 11.99
C ASP A 170 11.57 13.49 11.25
N SER A 171 10.77 12.75 10.49
CA SER A 171 9.77 13.25 9.57
C SER A 171 8.40 12.62 9.86
N ALA A 172 7.35 13.34 9.47
CA ALA A 172 5.99 12.81 9.51
C ALA A 172 5.89 11.54 8.63
N PRO A 173 4.91 10.64 8.91
CA PRO A 173 4.66 9.48 8.07
C PRO A 173 4.63 9.82 6.58
N CYS A 174 5.42 9.08 5.81
CA CYS A 174 5.64 9.33 4.39
C CYS A 174 5.24 8.14 3.51
N ASP A 175 4.91 8.44 2.27
CA ASP A 175 4.65 7.50 1.19
C ASP A 175 5.96 6.83 0.75
N ARG A 176 6.28 5.70 1.42
CA ARG A 176 7.51 4.95 1.16
C ARG A 176 7.58 4.40 -0.28
N PRO A 177 6.49 3.90 -0.91
CA PRO A 177 6.50 3.50 -2.31
C PRO A 177 6.97 4.60 -3.27
N ASN A 178 6.65 5.86 -2.99
CA ASN A 178 7.07 6.96 -3.85
C ASN A 178 8.59 7.27 -3.77
N LEU A 179 9.27 6.84 -2.69
CA LEU A 179 10.68 7.12 -2.46
C LEU A 179 11.59 6.48 -3.52
N SER A 180 11.30 5.27 -3.99
CA SER A 180 12.04 4.58 -5.06
C SER A 180 11.56 4.97 -6.46
N LYS A 181 10.44 5.70 -6.56
CA LYS A 181 9.74 6.03 -7.81
C LYS A 181 9.82 7.52 -8.11
N GLY A 182 8.68 8.23 -8.14
CA GLY A 182 8.61 9.61 -8.60
C GLY A 182 9.51 10.57 -7.82
N PHE A 183 9.71 10.33 -6.52
CA PHE A 183 10.62 11.16 -5.72
C PHE A 183 12.08 10.99 -6.17
N LEU A 184 12.56 9.75 -6.21
CA LEU A 184 13.92 9.49 -6.69
C LEU A 184 14.09 9.84 -8.16
N ALA A 185 13.11 9.61 -9.03
CA ALA A 185 13.17 9.99 -10.44
C ALA A 185 13.16 11.52 -10.68
N GLY A 186 12.74 12.31 -9.68
CA GLY A 186 12.66 13.77 -9.79
C GLY A 186 11.36 14.29 -10.42
N THR A 187 10.33 13.45 -10.51
CA THR A 187 8.98 13.81 -10.99
C THR A 187 8.01 14.13 -9.87
N ALA A 188 8.39 13.88 -8.61
CA ALA A 188 7.66 14.27 -7.41
C ALA A 188 8.54 15.12 -6.48
N SER A 189 7.90 16.05 -5.77
CA SER A 189 8.57 16.91 -4.78
C SER A 189 8.76 16.19 -3.44
N ASP A 190 9.64 16.70 -2.59
CA ASP A 190 9.78 16.25 -1.20
C ASP A 190 8.46 16.37 -0.44
N ALA A 191 7.80 17.53 -0.53
CA ALA A 191 6.55 17.83 0.16
C ALA A 191 5.40 16.88 -0.22
N SER A 192 5.40 16.32 -1.44
CA SER A 192 4.38 15.36 -1.86
C SER A 192 4.52 13.97 -1.23
N ASN A 193 5.63 13.67 -0.53
CA ASN A 193 5.79 12.37 0.15
C ASN A 193 5.08 12.30 1.49
N ALA A 194 4.67 13.41 2.11
CA ALA A 194 3.96 13.36 3.38
C ALA A 194 2.56 12.75 3.20
N LEU A 195 2.21 11.72 3.98
CA LEU A 195 0.87 11.11 3.92
C LEU A 195 -0.21 12.09 4.39
N ARG A 196 0.16 12.93 5.35
CA ARG A 196 -0.66 13.99 5.96
C ARG A 196 0.22 15.17 6.32
N SER A 197 -0.38 16.36 6.36
CA SER A 197 0.29 17.54 6.91
C SER A 197 0.48 17.41 8.43
N LEU A 198 1.42 18.14 9.00
CA LEU A 198 1.56 18.22 10.46
C LEU A 198 0.31 18.79 11.14
N GLU A 199 -0.38 19.73 10.48
CA GLU A 199 -1.63 20.30 11.00
C GLU A 199 -2.74 19.25 11.09
N PHE A 200 -2.80 18.28 10.16
CA PHE A 200 -3.77 17.18 10.26
C PHE A 200 -3.63 16.40 11.57
N TYR A 201 -2.41 16.06 11.98
CA TYR A 201 -2.21 15.32 13.23
C TYR A 201 -2.67 16.14 14.44
N LYS A 202 -2.38 17.44 14.44
CA LYS A 202 -2.80 18.38 15.49
C LYS A 202 -4.34 18.54 15.54
N GLU A 203 -4.99 18.77 14.40
CA GLU A 203 -6.45 18.89 14.28
C GLU A 203 -7.17 17.60 14.69
N ARG A 204 -6.55 16.44 14.49
CA ARG A 204 -7.07 15.14 14.90
C ARG A 204 -6.62 14.73 16.30
N GLU A 205 -5.94 15.60 17.04
CA GLU A 205 -5.42 15.35 18.39
C GLU A 205 -4.58 14.06 18.46
N ILE A 206 -3.79 13.79 17.43
CA ILE A 206 -2.81 12.69 17.39
C ILE A 206 -1.47 13.28 17.85
N ASP A 207 -0.99 12.85 19.01
CA ASP A 207 0.30 13.29 19.54
C ASP A 207 1.45 12.55 18.84
N LEU A 208 1.84 13.06 17.68
CA LEU A 208 2.97 12.55 16.89
C LEU A 208 4.29 13.04 17.49
N LYS A 209 5.05 12.10 18.06
CA LYS A 209 6.42 12.33 18.55
C LYS A 209 7.43 11.82 17.53
N LEU A 210 8.18 12.72 16.91
CA LEU A 210 9.29 12.42 16.02
C LEU A 210 10.58 12.30 16.81
N ASN A 211 11.60 11.63 16.25
CA ASN A 211 12.84 11.30 16.94
C ASN A 211 12.64 10.57 18.29
N ALA A 212 11.50 9.91 18.46
CA ALA A 212 11.08 9.22 19.66
C ALA A 212 11.35 7.72 19.54
N ARG A 213 12.64 7.34 19.60
CA ARG A 213 13.04 5.93 19.55
C ARG A 213 12.69 5.23 20.86
N VAL A 214 11.87 4.19 20.76
CA VAL A 214 11.55 3.29 21.88
C VAL A 214 12.75 2.40 22.19
N ALA A 215 13.08 2.28 23.47
CA ALA A 215 14.16 1.44 23.99
C ALA A 215 13.64 0.15 24.64
N ALA A 216 12.46 0.19 25.28
CA ALA A 216 11.90 -0.95 25.97
C ALA A 216 10.37 -0.87 26.05
N ILE A 217 9.73 -2.04 26.17
CA ILE A 217 8.31 -2.21 26.47
C ILE A 217 8.22 -3.08 27.71
N ASP A 218 7.41 -2.66 28.69
CA ASP A 218 7.04 -3.45 29.85
C ASP A 218 5.54 -3.79 29.78
N PRO A 219 5.18 -5.00 29.32
CA PRO A 219 3.79 -5.43 29.26
C PRO A 219 3.11 -5.57 30.62
N THR A 220 3.88 -5.74 31.71
CA THR A 220 3.31 -5.90 33.06
C THR A 220 2.90 -4.55 33.63
N ALA A 221 3.74 -3.52 33.41
CA ALA A 221 3.46 -2.15 33.81
C ALA A 221 2.61 -1.36 32.80
N ASN A 222 2.33 -1.94 31.61
CA ASN A 222 1.75 -1.26 30.45
C ASN A 222 2.49 0.05 30.11
N GLU A 223 3.82 -0.04 30.00
CA GLU A 223 4.71 1.10 29.81
C GLU A 223 5.59 0.93 28.57
N VAL A 224 5.76 2.00 27.80
CA VAL A 224 6.78 2.14 26.75
C VAL A 224 7.79 3.18 27.19
N ARG A 225 9.09 2.85 27.10
CA ARG A 225 10.19 3.75 27.46
C ARG A 225 11.02 4.13 26.25
N LEU A 226 11.29 5.41 26.09
CA LEU A 226 12.17 5.96 25.06
C LEU A 226 13.65 5.85 25.46
N VAL A 227 14.54 5.99 24.48
CA VAL A 227 16.00 6.04 24.69
C VAL A 227 16.41 7.21 25.59
N ASP A 228 15.69 8.33 25.55
CA ASP A 228 15.95 9.50 26.40
C ASP A 228 15.45 9.35 27.86
N GLY A 229 14.84 8.20 28.19
CA GLY A 229 14.28 7.90 29.50
C GLY A 229 12.82 8.34 29.70
N THR A 230 12.20 9.02 28.73
CA THR A 230 10.77 9.37 28.78
C THR A 230 9.90 8.11 28.73
N SER A 231 8.85 8.06 29.55
CA SER A 231 7.93 6.92 29.61
C SER A 231 6.50 7.30 29.23
N PHE A 232 5.80 6.36 28.59
CA PHE A 232 4.40 6.47 28.19
C PHE A 232 3.62 5.25 28.68
N TYR A 233 2.54 5.50 29.43
CA TYR A 233 1.62 4.45 29.86
C TYR A 233 0.45 4.29 28.88
N TYR A 234 0.02 3.05 28.68
CA TYR A 234 -1.05 2.73 27.75
C TYR A 234 -2.10 1.81 28.37
N ASP A 235 -3.33 1.87 27.84
CA ASP A 235 -4.32 0.82 28.02
C ASP A 235 -4.29 -0.17 26.84
N ALA A 236 -3.87 0.31 25.66
CA ALA A 236 -3.56 -0.54 24.51
C ALA A 236 -2.33 -0.03 23.75
N LEU A 237 -1.52 -0.97 23.24
CA LEU A 237 -0.29 -0.72 22.51
C LEU A 237 -0.37 -1.33 21.11
N LEU A 238 0.01 -0.58 20.09
CA LEU A 238 0.22 -1.09 18.74
C LEU A 238 1.71 -1.06 18.37
N LEU A 239 2.28 -2.22 18.04
CA LEU A 239 3.62 -2.36 17.46
C LEU A 239 3.52 -2.29 15.94
N ALA A 240 3.95 -1.16 15.38
CA ALA A 240 3.98 -0.87 13.95
C ALA A 240 5.41 -0.51 13.50
N THR A 241 6.42 -1.15 14.08
CA THR A 241 7.85 -0.86 13.85
C THR A 241 8.34 -1.28 12.47
N GLY A 242 7.58 -2.12 11.76
CA GLY A 242 7.89 -2.53 10.40
C GLY A 242 9.16 -3.38 10.32
N ALA A 243 10.08 -2.98 9.46
CA ALA A 243 11.28 -3.72 9.09
C ALA A 243 12.45 -2.79 8.76
N ASP A 244 13.67 -3.28 8.96
CA ASP A 244 14.93 -2.58 8.71
C ASP A 244 15.68 -3.18 7.51
N PRO A 245 16.39 -2.38 6.68
CA PRO A 245 17.23 -2.89 5.62
C PRO A 245 18.30 -3.86 6.15
N VAL A 246 18.49 -4.98 5.46
CA VAL A 246 19.64 -5.86 5.70
C VAL A 246 20.92 -5.10 5.37
N ARG A 247 21.84 -5.00 6.32
CA ARG A 247 23.12 -4.30 6.15
C ARG A 247 24.10 -5.20 5.39
N LEU A 248 24.78 -4.60 4.42
CA LEU A 248 25.86 -5.25 3.67
C LEU A 248 27.12 -5.35 4.53
N GLU A 249 27.66 -6.56 4.67
CA GLU A 249 28.81 -6.86 5.53
C GLU A 249 30.07 -7.11 4.68
N VAL A 250 30.61 -6.04 4.09
CA VAL A 250 31.86 -6.05 3.33
C VAL A 250 32.74 -4.86 3.71
N PRO A 251 34.07 -4.95 3.58
CA PRO A 251 34.94 -3.79 3.78
C PRO A 251 34.49 -2.60 2.92
N GLY A 252 34.32 -1.43 3.55
CA GLY A 252 33.88 -0.20 2.89
C GLY A 252 32.36 0.00 2.77
N SER A 253 31.52 -0.91 3.29
CA SER A 253 30.06 -0.78 3.22
C SER A 253 29.47 0.38 4.04
N ASN A 254 30.29 1.08 4.80
CA ASN A 254 29.96 2.27 5.59
C ASN A 254 30.50 3.57 4.97
N LEU A 255 31.06 3.53 3.76
CA LEU A 255 31.58 4.73 3.10
C LEU A 255 30.44 5.71 2.75
N PRO A 256 30.70 7.04 2.70
CA PRO A 256 29.64 8.05 2.56
C PRO A 256 28.81 8.01 1.28
N HIS A 257 29.28 7.32 0.24
CA HIS A 257 28.59 7.16 -1.05
C HIS A 257 27.81 5.83 -1.13
N VAL A 258 27.76 5.05 -0.04
CA VAL A 258 26.94 3.85 0.10
C VAL A 258 25.62 4.23 0.79
N HIS A 259 24.52 4.07 0.05
CA HIS A 259 23.19 4.45 0.49
C HIS A 259 22.26 3.24 0.59
N TYR A 260 21.26 3.38 1.45
CA TYR A 260 20.08 2.50 1.54
C TYR A 260 18.85 3.35 1.22
N LEU A 261 17.68 2.73 1.06
CA LEU A 261 16.43 3.45 0.86
C LEU A 261 15.31 2.84 1.70
N ARG A 262 14.97 3.49 2.82
CA ARG A 262 13.86 3.06 3.70
C ARG A 262 13.06 4.22 4.29
N THR A 263 13.74 5.29 4.67
CA THR A 263 13.17 6.48 5.30
C THR A 263 13.14 7.66 4.32
N LEU A 264 12.38 8.71 4.63
CA LEU A 264 12.41 9.94 3.83
C LEU A 264 13.81 10.58 3.84
N THR A 265 14.53 10.48 4.95
CA THR A 265 15.91 10.95 5.08
C THR A 265 16.85 10.20 4.14
N ASP A 266 16.70 8.88 4.02
CA ASP A 266 17.42 8.10 3.01
C ASP A 266 17.09 8.58 1.59
N GLY A 267 15.81 8.79 1.30
CA GLY A 267 15.34 9.27 -0.01
C GLY A 267 15.93 10.64 -0.36
N ARG A 268 15.94 11.59 0.59
CA ARG A 268 16.56 12.91 0.43
C ARG A 268 18.06 12.82 0.16
N ALA A 269 18.77 12.00 0.94
CA ALA A 269 20.19 11.79 0.76
C ALA A 269 20.51 11.18 -0.61
N LEU A 270 19.70 10.19 -1.04
CA LEU A 270 19.86 9.53 -2.33
C LEU A 270 19.55 10.47 -3.50
N VAL A 271 18.48 11.28 -3.42
CA VAL A 271 18.17 12.32 -4.42
C VAL A 271 19.31 13.34 -4.52
N ALA A 272 19.81 13.84 -3.39
CA ALA A 272 20.90 14.80 -3.38
C ALA A 272 22.16 14.24 -4.05
N LYS A 273 22.48 12.97 -3.79
CA LYS A 273 23.61 12.29 -4.42
C LYS A 273 23.38 12.01 -5.91
N ALA A 274 22.17 11.60 -6.28
CA ALA A 274 21.79 11.34 -7.67
C ALA A 274 21.84 12.58 -8.57
N LEU A 275 21.77 13.80 -8.03
CA LEU A 275 21.92 15.03 -8.81
C LEU A 275 23.33 15.28 -9.34
N VAL A 276 24.34 14.66 -8.72
CA VAL A 276 25.76 14.87 -9.06
C VAL A 276 26.48 13.59 -9.49
N ALA A 277 25.88 12.43 -9.26
CA ALA A 277 26.41 11.14 -9.65
C ALA A 277 26.42 10.96 -11.17
N ARG A 278 27.43 10.28 -11.69
CA ARG A 278 27.52 9.89 -13.10
C ARG A 278 27.32 8.39 -13.29
N GLN A 279 27.74 7.59 -12.31
CA GLN A 279 27.71 6.14 -12.39
C GLN A 279 27.35 5.54 -11.03
N ALA A 280 26.37 4.64 -11.04
CA ALA A 280 25.88 3.97 -9.86
C ALA A 280 26.04 2.46 -9.94
N VAL A 281 26.29 1.85 -8.79
CA VAL A 281 26.15 0.40 -8.58
C VAL A 281 24.99 0.16 -7.63
N VAL A 282 24.01 -0.61 -8.09
CA VAL A 282 22.90 -1.09 -7.26
C VAL A 282 23.16 -2.55 -6.88
N ILE A 283 23.24 -2.81 -5.59
CA ILE A 283 23.50 -4.15 -5.03
C ILE A 283 22.15 -4.76 -4.66
N GLY A 284 21.68 -5.71 -5.46
CA GLY A 284 20.40 -6.39 -5.33
C GLY A 284 19.47 -6.17 -6.53
N ALA A 285 19.00 -7.27 -7.13
CA ALA A 285 18.10 -7.27 -8.29
C ALA A 285 16.65 -7.59 -7.90
N SER A 286 16.17 -6.99 -6.80
CA SER A 286 14.79 -7.12 -6.32
C SER A 286 13.95 -5.88 -6.60
N PHE A 287 12.67 -5.86 -6.21
CA PHE A 287 11.74 -4.74 -6.48
C PHE A 287 12.36 -3.37 -6.19
N ILE A 288 12.89 -3.14 -4.99
CA ILE A 288 13.47 -1.84 -4.63
C ILE A 288 14.74 -1.54 -5.45
N GLY A 289 15.62 -2.52 -5.65
CA GLY A 289 16.84 -2.33 -6.44
C GLY A 289 16.53 -1.98 -7.90
N LEU A 290 15.54 -2.66 -8.49
CA LEU A 290 15.10 -2.43 -9.86
C LEU A 290 14.34 -1.10 -10.01
N GLU A 291 13.49 -0.72 -9.06
CA GLU A 291 12.82 0.59 -9.06
C GLU A 291 13.82 1.74 -8.90
N VAL A 292 14.78 1.62 -7.98
CA VAL A 292 15.88 2.58 -7.83
C VAL A 292 16.65 2.69 -9.13
N THR A 293 16.99 1.56 -9.75
CA THR A 293 17.70 1.55 -11.04
C THR A 293 16.93 2.33 -12.10
N ALA A 294 15.62 2.07 -12.26
CA ALA A 294 14.79 2.78 -13.21
C ALA A 294 14.77 4.30 -12.95
N SER A 295 14.66 4.70 -11.68
CA SER A 295 14.68 6.12 -11.28
C SER A 295 16.04 6.79 -11.51
N LEU A 296 17.15 6.09 -11.30
CA LEU A 296 18.50 6.60 -11.60
C LEU A 296 18.74 6.71 -13.12
N ARG A 297 18.27 5.74 -13.91
CA ARG A 297 18.30 5.80 -15.37
C ARG A 297 17.45 6.95 -15.92
N ALA A 298 16.31 7.25 -15.33
CA ALA A 298 15.50 8.43 -15.68
C ALA A 298 16.25 9.77 -15.48
N ARG A 299 17.28 9.79 -14.61
CA ARG A 299 18.19 10.93 -14.42
C ARG A 299 19.43 10.91 -15.34
N GLY A 300 19.56 9.91 -16.21
CA GLY A 300 20.71 9.76 -17.09
C GLY A 300 21.97 9.18 -16.44
N ILE A 301 21.87 8.64 -15.23
CA ILE A 301 23.01 8.03 -14.51
C ILE A 301 23.30 6.65 -15.10
N ALA A 302 24.55 6.31 -15.40
CA ALA A 302 24.94 4.95 -15.80
C ALA A 302 24.75 3.98 -14.62
N VAL A 303 24.12 2.81 -14.82
CA VAL A 303 23.83 1.89 -13.69
C VAL A 303 24.33 0.48 -13.98
N HIS A 304 25.06 -0.06 -13.02
CA HIS A 304 25.36 -1.48 -12.89
C HIS A 304 24.49 -2.10 -11.81
N ILE A 305 23.92 -3.28 -12.06
CA ILE A 305 23.26 -4.08 -11.02
C ILE A 305 24.17 -5.26 -10.68
N VAL A 306 24.38 -5.52 -9.39
CA VAL A 306 25.10 -6.70 -8.89
C VAL A 306 24.13 -7.56 -8.08
N ALA A 307 24.01 -8.84 -8.41
CA ALA A 307 23.14 -9.75 -7.67
C ALA A 307 23.64 -11.22 -7.73
N PRO A 308 23.40 -12.00 -6.66
CA PRO A 308 23.82 -13.40 -6.62
C PRO A 308 22.95 -14.33 -7.47
N ASP A 309 21.73 -13.91 -7.81
CA ASP A 309 20.78 -14.73 -8.58
C ASP A 309 21.08 -14.66 -10.08
N ALA A 310 20.92 -15.77 -10.80
CA ALA A 310 21.12 -15.83 -12.26
C ALA A 310 20.01 -15.11 -13.05
N ILE A 311 18.82 -15.01 -12.47
CA ILE A 311 17.66 -14.33 -13.06
C ILE A 311 17.04 -13.40 -11.99
N PRO A 312 16.90 -12.09 -12.25
CA PRO A 312 16.21 -11.17 -11.35
C PRO A 312 14.79 -11.64 -11.05
N MET A 313 14.33 -11.50 -9.80
CA MET A 313 12.96 -11.81 -9.39
C MET A 313 12.45 -13.25 -9.63
N GLU A 314 13.31 -14.19 -10.02
CA GLU A 314 12.92 -15.57 -10.29
C GLU A 314 12.16 -16.22 -9.13
N LYS A 315 12.67 -16.04 -7.91
CA LYS A 315 12.07 -16.60 -6.68
C LYS A 315 10.69 -16.04 -6.33
N VAL A 316 10.25 -14.95 -6.97
CA VAL A 316 8.97 -14.28 -6.68
C VAL A 316 8.02 -14.34 -7.87
N LEU A 317 8.53 -14.16 -9.09
CA LEU A 317 7.73 -14.01 -10.31
C LEU A 317 7.99 -15.10 -11.35
N GLY A 318 8.94 -16.00 -11.09
CA GLY A 318 9.37 -17.03 -12.03
C GLY A 318 10.37 -16.54 -13.09
N PRO A 319 10.98 -17.48 -13.83
CA PRO A 319 12.07 -17.18 -14.76
C PRO A 319 11.61 -16.37 -15.97
N ASP A 320 10.37 -16.54 -16.45
CA ASP A 320 9.85 -15.85 -17.64
C ASP A 320 9.76 -14.33 -17.42
N ILE A 321 9.15 -13.90 -16.31
CA ILE A 321 9.09 -12.48 -15.94
C ILE A 321 10.46 -11.96 -15.55
N GLY A 322 11.25 -12.75 -14.82
CA GLY A 322 12.60 -12.34 -14.44
C GLY A 322 13.49 -12.04 -15.65
N THR A 323 13.41 -12.88 -16.68
CA THR A 323 14.12 -12.68 -17.96
C THR A 323 13.62 -11.43 -18.67
N PHE A 324 12.30 -11.24 -18.76
CA PHE A 324 11.74 -10.02 -19.36
C PHE A 324 12.18 -8.75 -18.61
N VAL A 325 12.12 -8.74 -17.28
CA VAL A 325 12.53 -7.59 -16.46
C VAL A 325 14.01 -7.29 -16.66
N ARG A 326 14.86 -8.31 -16.74
CA ARG A 326 16.27 -8.14 -17.09
C ARG A 326 16.42 -7.42 -18.44
N SER A 327 15.80 -7.95 -19.49
CA SER A 327 15.87 -7.35 -20.83
C SER A 327 15.33 -5.92 -20.85
N LEU A 328 14.23 -5.64 -20.14
CA LEU A 328 13.68 -4.30 -20.01
C LEU A 328 14.71 -3.30 -19.45
N HIS A 329 15.48 -3.69 -18.44
CA HIS A 329 16.51 -2.83 -17.86
C HIS A 329 17.74 -2.72 -18.76
N GLU A 330 18.16 -3.81 -19.42
CA GLU A 330 19.24 -3.80 -20.41
C GLU A 330 18.92 -2.87 -21.59
N ASP A 331 17.67 -2.87 -22.08
CA ASP A 331 17.17 -1.95 -23.11
C ASP A 331 17.23 -0.48 -22.68
N HIS A 332 17.18 -0.21 -21.37
CA HIS A 332 17.37 1.12 -20.80
C HIS A 332 18.84 1.44 -20.47
N GLY A 333 19.79 0.58 -20.88
CA GLY A 333 21.23 0.79 -20.74
C GLY A 333 21.80 0.40 -19.38
N VAL A 334 21.13 -0.49 -18.65
CA VAL A 334 21.65 -1.10 -17.41
C VAL A 334 22.57 -2.27 -17.75
N THR A 335 23.66 -2.43 -17.02
CA THR A 335 24.53 -3.62 -17.12
C THR A 335 24.35 -4.50 -15.90
N PHE A 336 23.97 -5.76 -16.10
CA PHE A 336 23.83 -6.73 -15.02
C PHE A 336 25.10 -7.55 -14.80
N HIS A 337 25.47 -7.70 -13.54
CA HIS A 337 26.52 -8.57 -13.02
C HIS A 337 25.86 -9.60 -12.10
N LEU A 338 25.43 -10.71 -12.69
CA LEU A 338 24.68 -11.77 -12.02
C LEU A 338 25.60 -12.89 -11.54
N GLU A 339 25.08 -13.76 -10.69
CA GLU A 339 25.83 -14.90 -10.13
C GLU A 339 27.12 -14.46 -9.40
N THR A 340 27.12 -13.24 -8.87
CA THR A 340 28.26 -12.66 -8.16
C THR A 340 27.80 -11.69 -7.09
N THR A 341 28.69 -11.37 -6.16
CA THR A 341 28.46 -10.41 -5.08
C THR A 341 29.60 -9.43 -4.98
N VAL A 342 29.38 -8.33 -4.25
CA VAL A 342 30.44 -7.38 -3.92
C VAL A 342 31.35 -7.98 -2.86
N ARG A 343 32.66 -7.90 -3.07
CA ARG A 343 33.71 -8.32 -2.13
C ARG A 343 34.19 -7.17 -1.26
N THR A 344 34.43 -6.00 -1.86
CA THR A 344 34.88 -4.78 -1.17
C THR A 344 34.37 -3.53 -1.87
N ILE A 345 34.26 -2.44 -1.11
CA ILE A 345 33.93 -1.10 -1.59
C ILE A 345 35.08 -0.16 -1.20
N ASP A 346 35.52 0.70 -2.12
CA ASP A 346 36.52 1.73 -1.87
C ASP A 346 35.99 3.12 -2.28
N GLY A 347 36.85 4.14 -2.35
CA GLY A 347 36.44 5.50 -2.68
C GLY A 347 36.02 5.72 -4.15
N GLU A 348 36.28 4.76 -5.02
CA GLU A 348 36.07 4.88 -6.48
C GLU A 348 35.04 3.88 -7.01
N GLY A 349 34.68 2.85 -6.24
CA GLY A 349 33.62 1.92 -6.62
C GLY A 349 33.62 0.61 -5.85
N VAL A 350 33.28 -0.49 -6.54
CA VAL A 350 33.19 -1.83 -5.95
C VAL A 350 34.11 -2.81 -6.64
N THR A 351 34.61 -3.79 -5.89
CA THR A 351 35.26 -4.99 -6.42
C THR A 351 34.34 -6.18 -6.18
N LEU A 352 34.06 -6.94 -7.23
CA LEU A 352 33.22 -8.14 -7.18
C LEU A 352 34.02 -9.36 -6.72
N GLU A 353 33.33 -10.42 -6.31
CA GLU A 353 33.97 -11.71 -6.00
C GLU A 353 34.67 -12.33 -7.24
N SER A 354 34.23 -11.97 -8.46
CA SER A 354 34.92 -12.34 -9.70
C SER A 354 36.29 -11.68 -9.87
N GLY A 355 36.61 -10.65 -9.07
CA GLY A 355 37.80 -9.81 -9.21
C GLY A 355 37.61 -8.60 -10.14
N GLU A 356 36.47 -8.50 -10.81
CA GLU A 356 36.11 -7.33 -11.62
C GLU A 356 35.93 -6.08 -10.74
N ARG A 357 36.43 -4.94 -11.21
CA ARG A 357 36.24 -3.63 -10.58
C ARG A 357 35.20 -2.85 -11.37
N LEU A 358 34.21 -2.31 -10.67
CA LEU A 358 33.21 -1.42 -11.23
C LEU A 358 33.37 -0.04 -10.60
N ASP A 359 33.66 0.97 -11.42
CA ASP A 359 33.72 2.36 -10.97
C ASP A 359 32.29 2.86 -10.67
N ALA A 360 32.11 3.56 -9.55
CA ALA A 360 30.83 4.13 -9.16
C ALA A 360 31.03 5.29 -8.17
N ASP A 361 30.38 6.41 -8.44
CA ASP A 361 30.32 7.53 -7.50
C ASP A 361 29.06 7.52 -6.62
N LEU A 362 28.15 6.56 -6.84
CA LEU A 362 26.97 6.26 -6.02
C LEU A 362 26.78 4.74 -5.88
N ILE A 363 26.59 4.24 -4.65
CA ILE A 363 26.25 2.84 -4.40
C ILE A 363 24.92 2.77 -3.66
N VAL A 364 23.98 1.94 -4.12
CA VAL A 364 22.70 1.72 -3.45
C VAL A 364 22.54 0.25 -3.10
N VAL A 365 22.27 -0.04 -1.84
CA VAL A 365 22.10 -1.41 -1.32
C VAL A 365 20.63 -1.72 -1.13
N GLY A 366 20.16 -2.78 -1.79
CA GLY A 366 18.77 -3.26 -1.80
C GLY A 366 18.68 -4.78 -1.69
N ILE A 367 19.28 -5.36 -0.66
CA ILE A 367 19.41 -6.82 -0.45
C ILE A 367 18.35 -7.42 0.50
N GLY A 368 17.19 -6.77 0.61
CA GLY A 368 16.08 -7.19 1.46
C GLY A 368 16.01 -6.47 2.81
N VAL A 369 15.00 -6.84 3.61
CA VAL A 369 14.74 -6.28 4.94
C VAL A 369 14.58 -7.40 5.98
N ARG A 370 14.64 -7.04 7.26
CA ARG A 370 14.30 -7.92 8.39
C ARG A 370 13.26 -7.24 9.28
N PRO A 371 12.24 -7.95 9.79
CA PRO A 371 11.26 -7.35 10.68
C PRO A 371 11.92 -6.83 11.96
N ALA A 372 11.50 -5.65 12.43
CA ALA A 372 12.10 -4.95 13.57
C ALA A 372 11.59 -5.49 14.93
N ILE A 373 11.93 -6.74 15.22
CA ILE A 373 11.35 -7.58 16.29
C ILE A 373 12.01 -7.42 17.67
N THR A 374 13.17 -6.77 17.78
CA THR A 374 13.96 -6.73 19.03
C THR A 374 13.16 -6.24 20.23
N LEU A 375 12.34 -5.21 20.08
CA LEU A 375 11.49 -4.69 21.17
C LEU A 375 10.45 -5.73 21.63
N ALA A 376 9.85 -6.45 20.68
CA ALA A 376 8.84 -7.46 20.96
C ALA A 376 9.46 -8.70 21.63
N GLU A 377 10.64 -9.12 21.17
CA GLU A 377 11.43 -10.20 21.78
C GLU A 377 11.77 -9.88 23.23
N GLN A 378 12.31 -8.69 23.49
CA GLN A 378 12.67 -8.23 24.83
C GLN A 378 11.46 -8.10 25.75
N ALA A 379 10.29 -7.77 25.19
CA ALA A 379 9.02 -7.73 25.91
C ALA A 379 8.42 -9.13 26.17
N GLY A 380 9.07 -10.21 25.72
CA GLY A 380 8.60 -11.59 25.92
C GLY A 380 7.43 -11.99 25.01
N LEU A 381 7.21 -11.27 23.90
CA LEU A 381 6.19 -11.63 22.93
C LEU A 381 6.61 -12.86 22.11
N ARG A 382 5.64 -13.61 21.59
CA ARG A 382 5.91 -14.76 20.72
C ARG A 382 6.36 -14.30 19.33
N ILE A 383 7.45 -14.88 18.85
CA ILE A 383 8.10 -14.53 17.59
C ILE A 383 8.28 -15.77 16.72
N ASP A 384 8.03 -15.61 15.42
CA ASP A 384 8.44 -16.53 14.37
C ASP A 384 8.64 -15.72 13.08
N ARG A 385 9.90 -15.37 12.77
CA ARG A 385 10.25 -14.51 11.63
C ARG A 385 9.38 -13.25 11.54
N GLY A 386 8.97 -12.69 12.70
CA GLY A 386 7.94 -11.66 12.86
C GLY A 386 7.21 -11.84 14.18
N VAL A 387 6.46 -10.83 14.64
CA VAL A 387 5.60 -10.93 15.84
C VAL A 387 4.37 -11.74 15.49
N LEU A 388 4.17 -12.87 16.18
CA LEU A 388 2.97 -13.70 16.00
C LEU A 388 1.75 -12.98 16.58
N VAL A 389 0.70 -12.91 15.78
CA VAL A 389 -0.60 -12.36 16.17
C VAL A 389 -1.73 -13.32 15.89
N ASP A 390 -2.86 -13.14 16.56
CA ASP A 390 -4.12 -13.83 16.26
C ASP A 390 -4.83 -13.20 15.05
N GLU A 391 -6.01 -13.72 14.69
CA GLU A 391 -6.80 -13.20 13.58
C GLU A 391 -7.29 -11.75 13.79
N TYR A 392 -7.23 -11.23 15.02
CA TYR A 392 -7.58 -9.85 15.36
C TYR A 392 -6.35 -8.94 15.48
N LEU A 393 -5.17 -9.44 15.08
CA LEU A 393 -3.87 -8.77 15.15
C LEU A 393 -3.36 -8.52 16.58
N GLN A 394 -3.90 -9.22 17.58
CA GLN A 394 -3.41 -9.16 18.96
C GLN A 394 -2.25 -10.14 19.15
N THR A 395 -1.22 -9.71 19.86
CA THR A 395 -0.03 -10.50 20.16
C THR A 395 -0.30 -11.52 21.29
N SER A 396 0.72 -12.24 21.73
CA SER A 396 0.63 -13.13 22.89
C SER A 396 0.38 -12.41 24.23
N ALA A 397 0.51 -11.08 24.27
CA ALA A 397 0.21 -10.26 25.44
C ALA A 397 -1.13 -9.52 25.22
N PRO A 398 -2.11 -9.64 26.14
CA PRO A 398 -3.38 -8.93 26.04
C PRO A 398 -3.19 -7.41 25.96
N GLY A 399 -3.97 -6.75 25.09
CA GLY A 399 -3.89 -5.30 24.90
C GLY A 399 -2.69 -4.82 24.07
N ILE A 400 -1.81 -5.73 23.62
CA ILE A 400 -0.71 -5.43 22.70
C ILE A 400 -1.02 -6.04 21.33
N PHE A 401 -1.00 -5.21 20.30
CA PHE A 401 -1.28 -5.55 18.90
C PHE A 401 -0.01 -5.37 18.06
N ALA A 402 0.07 -6.02 16.89
CA ALA A 402 1.12 -5.75 15.90
C ALA A 402 0.55 -5.65 14.49
N ALA A 403 1.09 -4.74 13.67
CA ALA A 403 0.64 -4.50 12.30
C ALA A 403 1.77 -4.02 11.38
N GLY A 404 1.63 -4.31 10.08
CA GLY A 404 2.63 -4.01 9.05
C GLY A 404 3.70 -5.09 8.93
N ASP A 405 4.86 -4.73 8.36
CA ASP A 405 5.94 -5.68 8.02
C ASP A 405 6.45 -6.52 9.20
N ILE A 406 6.16 -6.11 10.45
CA ILE A 406 6.51 -6.84 11.66
C ILE A 406 5.56 -8.00 11.97
N ALA A 407 4.28 -7.90 11.58
CA ALA A 407 3.23 -8.81 12.02
C ALA A 407 3.18 -10.08 11.17
N ARG A 408 3.13 -11.23 11.83
CA ARG A 408 2.92 -12.53 11.22
C ARG A 408 1.57 -13.10 11.67
N TRP A 409 0.63 -13.19 10.75
CA TRP A 409 -0.78 -13.47 11.06
C TRP A 409 -1.24 -14.79 10.43
N PRO A 410 -2.30 -15.43 10.97
CA PRO A 410 -2.92 -16.60 10.38
C PRO A 410 -3.72 -16.20 9.12
N ASP A 411 -3.18 -16.50 7.94
CA ASP A 411 -3.85 -16.22 6.68
C ASP A 411 -4.89 -17.30 6.35
N ARG A 412 -6.11 -16.86 6.05
CA ARG A 412 -7.24 -17.77 5.81
C ARG A 412 -7.18 -18.42 4.43
N LEU A 413 -6.50 -17.81 3.46
CA LEU A 413 -6.38 -18.35 2.11
C LEU A 413 -5.43 -19.56 2.09
N SER A 414 -4.26 -19.42 2.71
CA SER A 414 -3.24 -20.47 2.78
C SER A 414 -3.40 -21.41 3.98
N ASN A 415 -4.14 -20.99 5.01
CA ASN A 415 -4.21 -21.65 6.33
C ASN A 415 -2.83 -21.79 7.00
N GLU A 416 -1.89 -20.91 6.64
CA GLU A 416 -0.56 -20.79 7.22
C GLU A 416 -0.41 -19.45 7.93
N ASN A 417 0.58 -19.34 8.82
CA ASN A 417 0.99 -18.04 9.32
C ASN A 417 1.94 -17.39 8.31
N ILE A 418 1.57 -16.22 7.80
CA ILE A 418 2.36 -15.50 6.79
C ILE A 418 2.76 -14.12 7.27
N ARG A 419 3.80 -13.56 6.65
CA ARG A 419 4.25 -12.19 6.87
C ARG A 419 4.53 -11.56 5.52
N VAL A 420 3.99 -10.38 5.28
CA VAL A 420 4.04 -9.71 3.99
C VAL A 420 4.50 -8.27 4.18
N GLU A 421 5.49 -7.87 3.38
CA GLU A 421 6.20 -6.59 3.49
C GLU A 421 5.68 -5.59 2.45
N HIS A 422 4.37 -5.31 2.50
CA HIS A 422 3.70 -4.52 1.46
C HIS A 422 2.85 -3.40 2.04
N TRP A 423 2.88 -2.26 1.34
CA TRP A 423 2.26 -1.02 1.75
C TRP A 423 0.76 -1.15 2.06
N VAL A 424 0.00 -1.74 1.12
CA VAL A 424 -1.46 -1.92 1.28
C VAL A 424 -1.79 -2.84 2.44
N VAL A 425 -1.05 -3.94 2.60
CA VAL A 425 -1.22 -4.87 3.72
C VAL A 425 -0.99 -4.14 5.04
N ALA A 426 0.08 -3.35 5.14
CA ALA A 426 0.40 -2.61 6.36
C ALA A 426 -0.70 -1.61 6.74
N GLU A 427 -1.20 -0.83 5.79
CA GLU A 427 -2.30 0.11 6.08
C GLU A 427 -3.60 -0.62 6.45
N ARG A 428 -3.95 -1.70 5.75
CA ARG A 428 -5.15 -2.50 6.05
C ARG A 428 -5.03 -3.15 7.44
N GLN A 429 -3.88 -3.71 7.81
CA GLN A 429 -3.64 -4.22 9.16
C GLN A 429 -3.72 -3.12 10.22
N GLY A 430 -3.12 -1.95 9.98
CA GLY A 430 -3.23 -0.82 10.90
C GLY A 430 -4.68 -0.41 11.16
N GLN A 431 -5.49 -0.34 10.10
CA GLN A 431 -6.92 -0.06 10.20
C GLN A 431 -7.68 -1.15 10.99
N THR A 432 -7.41 -2.43 10.74
CA THR A 432 -8.05 -3.54 11.47
C THR A 432 -7.62 -3.57 12.94
N ALA A 433 -6.33 -3.39 13.23
CA ALA A 433 -5.81 -3.30 14.59
C ALA A 433 -6.49 -2.16 15.38
N ALA A 434 -6.67 -0.98 14.76
CA ALA A 434 -7.41 0.12 15.39
C ALA A 434 -8.84 -0.24 15.76
N ARG A 435 -9.56 -0.98 14.90
CA ARG A 435 -10.93 -1.45 15.19
C ARG A 435 -10.94 -2.47 16.33
N ASN A 436 -9.93 -3.35 16.38
CA ASN A 436 -9.82 -4.39 17.41
C ASN A 436 -9.35 -3.85 18.75
N ILE A 437 -8.49 -2.83 18.77
CA ILE A 437 -8.18 -2.02 19.97
C ILE A 437 -9.48 -1.47 20.57
N LEU A 438 -10.43 -1.03 19.74
CA LEU A 438 -11.74 -0.53 20.19
C LEU A 438 -12.77 -1.64 20.51
N GLY A 439 -12.37 -2.91 20.47
CA GLY A 439 -13.21 -4.05 20.85
C GLY A 439 -14.15 -4.57 19.76
N MET A 440 -13.97 -4.16 18.49
CA MET A 440 -14.90 -4.54 17.40
C MET A 440 -14.78 -6.02 16.98
N ARG A 441 -13.68 -6.71 17.33
CA ARG A 441 -13.41 -8.12 16.99
C ARG A 441 -13.63 -8.44 15.51
N GLU A 442 -13.01 -7.64 14.65
CA GLU A 442 -12.99 -7.82 13.20
C GLU A 442 -11.75 -8.64 12.79
N PRO A 443 -11.91 -9.85 12.22
CA PRO A 443 -10.78 -10.62 11.70
C PRO A 443 -10.06 -9.87 10.57
N PHE A 444 -8.74 -10.00 10.50
CA PHE A 444 -7.97 -9.55 9.35
C PHE A 444 -8.03 -10.60 8.24
N ASP A 445 -8.84 -10.34 7.21
CA ASP A 445 -9.18 -11.27 6.13
C ASP A 445 -8.80 -10.73 4.74
N CYS A 446 -7.82 -9.83 4.70
CA CYS A 446 -7.37 -9.19 3.49
C CYS A 446 -6.50 -10.11 2.63
N VAL A 447 -6.88 -10.28 1.36
CA VAL A 447 -5.97 -10.81 0.33
C VAL A 447 -4.78 -9.87 0.16
N PRO A 448 -3.52 -10.34 0.28
CA PRO A 448 -2.35 -9.50 0.06
C PRO A 448 -2.34 -8.92 -1.36
N PHE A 449 -1.98 -7.64 -1.48
CA PHE A 449 -1.79 -6.98 -2.75
C PHE A 449 -0.60 -6.03 -2.69
N PHE A 450 0.19 -6.01 -3.77
CA PHE A 450 1.21 -4.98 -4.01
C PHE A 450 1.40 -4.71 -5.49
N TRP A 451 2.17 -3.66 -5.79
CA TRP A 451 2.53 -3.31 -7.15
C TRP A 451 4.01 -2.92 -7.23
N THR A 452 4.56 -3.01 -8.44
CA THR A 452 5.83 -2.40 -8.81
C THR A 452 5.65 -1.65 -10.13
N GLU A 453 6.36 -0.53 -10.26
CA GLU A 453 6.37 0.29 -11.47
C GLU A 453 7.81 0.64 -11.82
N GLN A 454 8.21 0.30 -13.04
CA GLN A 454 9.58 0.45 -13.54
C GLN A 454 9.46 0.87 -15.01
N TYR A 455 9.90 2.10 -15.33
CA TYR A 455 9.69 2.68 -16.67
C TYR A 455 8.20 2.69 -17.07
N ASP A 456 7.86 2.07 -18.19
CA ASP A 456 6.51 1.87 -18.71
C ASP A 456 5.95 0.46 -18.41
N PHE A 457 6.58 -0.27 -17.49
CA PHE A 457 6.13 -1.57 -17.01
C PHE A 457 5.55 -1.46 -15.60
N SER A 458 4.28 -1.87 -15.46
CA SER A 458 3.62 -2.03 -14.17
C SER A 458 3.13 -3.45 -13.98
N LEU A 459 3.38 -3.99 -12.79
CA LEU A 459 2.89 -5.29 -12.37
C LEU A 459 2.16 -5.16 -11.04
N GLY A 460 0.94 -5.71 -10.97
CA GLY A 460 0.20 -5.94 -9.73
C GLY A 460 0.32 -7.40 -9.32
N TYR A 461 0.41 -7.69 -8.03
CA TYR A 461 0.50 -9.04 -7.49
C TYR A 461 -0.53 -9.22 -6.38
N ILE A 462 -1.41 -10.21 -6.55
CA ILE A 462 -2.57 -10.48 -5.71
C ILE A 462 -2.39 -11.86 -5.09
N GLY A 463 -2.67 -12.00 -3.79
CA GLY A 463 -2.44 -13.24 -3.05
C GLY A 463 -1.00 -13.36 -2.57
N HIS A 464 -0.59 -14.56 -2.15
CA HIS A 464 0.75 -14.79 -1.63
C HIS A 464 1.21 -16.23 -1.90
N ALA A 465 2.34 -16.37 -2.57
CA ALA A 465 2.98 -17.66 -2.80
C ALA A 465 4.48 -17.56 -2.47
N GLU A 466 4.91 -18.14 -1.35
CA GLU A 466 6.35 -18.33 -1.07
C GLU A 466 6.97 -19.40 -1.98
N LYS A 467 6.17 -20.39 -2.37
CA LYS A 467 6.54 -21.52 -3.22
C LYS A 467 5.35 -21.93 -4.09
N TRP A 468 5.64 -22.38 -5.30
CA TRP A 468 4.65 -22.90 -6.24
C TRP A 468 5.23 -24.07 -7.02
N GLU A 469 4.35 -24.91 -7.57
CA GLU A 469 4.70 -26.05 -8.42
C GLU A 469 4.56 -25.68 -9.90
N THR A 470 3.56 -24.87 -10.24
CA THR A 470 3.30 -24.41 -11.61
C THR A 470 2.98 -22.92 -11.64
N ALA A 471 3.43 -22.24 -12.69
CA ALA A 471 3.06 -20.88 -13.02
C ALA A 471 2.41 -20.88 -14.40
N VAL A 472 1.11 -20.57 -14.46
CA VAL A 472 0.34 -20.60 -15.72
C VAL A 472 0.26 -19.19 -16.27
N ILE A 473 0.80 -18.99 -17.48
CA ILE A 473 0.82 -17.69 -18.15
C ILE A 473 -0.33 -17.61 -19.15
N LYS A 474 -1.13 -16.55 -19.05
CA LYS A 474 -2.21 -16.23 -19.99
C LYS A 474 -2.00 -14.84 -20.60
N GLY A 475 -1.77 -14.80 -21.90
CA GLY A 475 -1.38 -13.58 -22.62
C GLY A 475 0.08 -13.64 -23.04
N GLN A 476 0.70 -12.49 -23.29
CA GLN A 476 2.07 -12.41 -23.78
C GLN A 476 2.88 -11.40 -22.96
N ILE A 477 3.94 -11.88 -22.33
CA ILE A 477 4.85 -11.04 -21.52
C ILE A 477 5.52 -9.98 -22.40
N ALA A 478 5.96 -10.36 -23.61
CA ALA A 478 6.61 -9.45 -24.55
C ALA A 478 5.71 -8.27 -24.98
N GLU A 479 4.40 -8.47 -25.04
CA GLU A 479 3.41 -7.42 -25.35
C GLU A 479 2.99 -6.62 -24.10
N ARG A 480 3.52 -6.98 -22.92
CA ARG A 480 3.17 -6.41 -21.61
C ARG A 480 1.67 -6.49 -21.32
N ASP A 481 1.08 -7.63 -21.70
CA ASP A 481 -0.33 -7.94 -21.52
C ASP A 481 -0.47 -9.41 -21.12
N CYS A 482 -0.34 -9.69 -19.82
CA CYS A 482 -0.43 -11.05 -19.32
C CYS A 482 -0.91 -11.13 -17.86
N ALA A 483 -1.45 -12.30 -17.53
CA ALA A 483 -1.66 -12.74 -16.15
C ALA A 483 -0.87 -14.03 -15.89
N ILE A 484 -0.34 -14.18 -14.69
CA ILE A 484 0.44 -15.33 -14.25
C ILE A 484 -0.17 -15.85 -12.96
N THR A 485 -0.67 -17.08 -13.00
CA THR A 485 -1.29 -17.73 -11.85
C THR A 485 -0.32 -18.73 -11.25
N PHE A 486 0.07 -18.51 -10.00
CA PHE A 486 0.95 -19.39 -9.23
C PHE A 486 0.11 -20.43 -8.48
N ARG A 487 0.43 -21.71 -8.67
CA ARG A 487 -0.33 -22.84 -8.11
C ARG A 487 0.53 -23.76 -7.27
N ARG A 488 -0.04 -24.25 -6.16
CA ARG A 488 0.54 -25.28 -5.30
C ARG A 488 -0.53 -26.31 -4.95
N GLY A 489 -0.27 -27.60 -5.19
CA GLY A 489 -1.25 -28.65 -4.95
C GLY A 489 -2.53 -28.49 -5.78
N GLY A 490 -2.43 -27.89 -6.97
CA GLY A 490 -3.58 -27.61 -7.84
C GLY A 490 -4.45 -26.41 -7.44
N VAL A 491 -4.10 -25.69 -6.37
CA VAL A 491 -4.83 -24.50 -5.88
C VAL A 491 -4.10 -23.22 -6.29
N ASP A 492 -4.83 -22.20 -6.73
CA ASP A 492 -4.31 -20.87 -7.01
C ASP A 492 -3.92 -20.17 -5.70
N CYS A 493 -2.65 -19.78 -5.56
CA CYS A 493 -2.13 -19.11 -4.36
C CYS A 493 -1.91 -17.61 -4.57
N ALA A 494 -1.56 -17.23 -5.79
CA ALA A 494 -1.34 -15.84 -6.17
C ALA A 494 -1.53 -15.63 -7.68
N VAL A 495 -1.78 -14.38 -8.07
CA VAL A 495 -1.86 -13.93 -9.46
C VAL A 495 -1.05 -12.66 -9.64
N ALA A 496 -0.11 -12.65 -10.58
CA ALA A 496 0.53 -11.44 -11.06
C ALA A 496 -0.13 -10.97 -12.37
N VAL A 497 -0.40 -9.68 -12.50
CA VAL A 497 -0.99 -9.07 -13.70
C VAL A 497 -0.11 -7.95 -14.22
N VAL A 498 0.13 -7.93 -15.53
CA VAL A 498 0.83 -6.86 -16.24
C VAL A 498 -0.19 -6.13 -17.09
N HIS A 499 -0.49 -4.89 -16.73
CA HIS A 499 -1.49 -4.03 -17.38
C HIS A 499 -2.90 -4.62 -17.52
N ARG A 500 -3.25 -5.60 -16.68
CA ARG A 500 -4.58 -6.22 -16.59
C ARG A 500 -5.26 -5.97 -15.25
N ASP A 501 -5.31 -4.70 -14.85
CA ASP A 501 -5.83 -4.23 -13.56
C ASP A 501 -7.18 -4.86 -13.18
N LEU A 502 -8.14 -4.93 -14.12
CA LEU A 502 -9.45 -5.53 -13.87
C LEU A 502 -9.41 -7.05 -13.66
N GLU A 503 -8.50 -7.77 -14.33
CA GLU A 503 -8.27 -9.21 -14.09
C GLU A 503 -7.67 -9.41 -12.69
N GLY A 504 -6.79 -8.51 -12.25
CA GLY A 504 -6.25 -8.51 -10.88
C GLY A 504 -7.33 -8.27 -9.81
N LEU A 505 -8.20 -7.29 -10.01
CA LEU A 505 -9.34 -7.05 -9.10
C LEU A 505 -10.27 -8.26 -8.99
N ARG A 506 -10.54 -8.93 -10.11
CA ARG A 506 -11.35 -10.16 -10.13
C ARG A 506 -10.66 -11.31 -9.40
N ALA A 507 -9.35 -11.46 -9.55
CA ALA A 507 -8.57 -12.45 -8.79
C ALA A 507 -8.65 -12.18 -7.27
N GLU A 508 -8.59 -10.91 -6.84
CA GLU A 508 -8.74 -10.57 -5.41
C GLU A 508 -10.13 -11.01 -4.89
N VAL A 509 -11.20 -10.74 -5.64
CA VAL A 509 -12.56 -11.18 -5.28
C VAL A 509 -12.66 -12.70 -5.20
N LEU A 510 -12.11 -13.43 -6.18
CA LEU A 510 -12.12 -14.90 -6.15
C LEU A 510 -11.41 -15.47 -4.91
N PHE A 511 -10.26 -14.90 -4.53
CA PHE A 511 -9.58 -15.30 -3.30
C PHE A 511 -10.38 -14.95 -2.03
N GLU A 512 -11.10 -13.83 -2.03
CA GLU A 512 -12.02 -13.49 -0.92
C GLU A 512 -13.17 -14.48 -0.80
N GLU A 513 -13.77 -14.89 -1.92
CA GLU A 513 -14.80 -15.93 -1.96
C GLU A 513 -14.28 -17.28 -1.45
N MET A 514 -13.04 -17.65 -1.82
CA MET A 514 -12.38 -18.87 -1.31
C MET A 514 -12.15 -18.83 0.21
N MET A 515 -11.96 -17.64 0.79
CA MET A 515 -11.88 -17.44 2.24
C MET A 515 -13.26 -17.38 2.92
N GLY A 516 -14.35 -17.49 2.16
CA GLY A 516 -15.72 -17.40 2.66
C GLY A 516 -16.16 -15.99 3.04
N ILE A 517 -15.52 -14.95 2.49
CA ILE A 517 -15.87 -13.55 2.74
C ILE A 517 -17.10 -13.20 1.92
N SER A 518 -18.16 -12.75 2.59
CA SER A 518 -19.34 -12.22 1.93
C SER A 518 -19.16 -10.76 1.57
N HIS A 519 -19.65 -10.35 0.41
CA HIS A 519 -19.64 -8.95 -0.02
C HIS A 519 -20.98 -8.30 0.29
N PRO A 520 -21.00 -7.07 0.84
CA PRO A 520 -22.24 -6.41 1.22
C PRO A 520 -23.13 -6.23 -0.02
N VAL A 521 -24.33 -6.79 0.04
CA VAL A 521 -25.38 -6.63 -0.97
C VAL A 521 -26.20 -5.39 -0.60
N ALA A 522 -26.88 -4.78 -1.57
CA ALA A 522 -27.85 -3.74 -1.24
C ALA A 522 -28.99 -4.35 -0.42
N GLU A 523 -29.05 -4.03 0.88
CA GLU A 523 -30.27 -4.27 1.65
C GLU A 523 -31.38 -3.34 1.14
N PRO A 524 -32.60 -3.84 0.93
CA PRO A 524 -33.72 -2.99 0.52
C PRO A 524 -33.93 -1.90 1.57
N ARG A 525 -34.06 -0.64 1.13
CA ARG A 525 -34.43 0.46 2.04
C ARG A 525 -35.67 0.03 2.84
N GLU A 526 -35.58 0.07 4.17
CA GLU A 526 -36.78 0.07 5.00
C GLU A 526 -37.66 1.20 4.47
N ARG A 527 -38.88 0.86 4.05
CA ARG A 527 -39.88 1.86 3.67
C ARG A 527 -40.20 2.66 4.92
N THR A 528 -39.53 3.79 5.12
CA THR A 528 -40.00 4.78 6.09
C THR A 528 -41.35 5.27 5.58
N SER A 529 -42.36 5.26 6.44
CA SER A 529 -43.79 5.51 6.16
C SER A 529 -44.13 6.94 5.73
N ALA A 530 -43.26 7.60 4.96
CA ALA A 530 -43.33 9.01 4.61
C ALA A 530 -43.10 9.31 3.11
N ASP A 531 -43.28 8.35 2.21
CA ASP A 531 -43.42 8.63 0.77
C ASP A 531 -44.91 8.66 0.39
N PRO A 532 -45.50 9.81 0.01
CA PRO A 532 -46.87 9.86 -0.48
C PRO A 532 -46.95 9.32 -1.92
N CYS A 533 -48.02 8.56 -2.18
CA CYS A 533 -48.39 7.93 -3.47
C CYS A 533 -48.32 8.85 -4.69
#